data_AF-A0A2K1K2M4-F1
#
_entry.id   AF-A0A2K1K2M4-F1
#
_cell.length_a   1.000
_cell.length_b   1.000
_cell.length_c   1.000
_cell.angle_alpha   90.00
_cell.angle_beta   90.00
_cell.angle_gamma   90.00
#
_symmetry.space_group_name_H-M   'P 1'
#
loop_
_entity.id
_entity.type
_entity.pdbx_description
1 polymer ?
#
loop_
_entity_poly.entity_id
_entity_poly.type
_entity_poly.pdbx_seq_one_letter_code
_entity_poly.pdbx_strand_id
1 'polypeptide(L)' 'MVRLNLDRQEIMPLGICMIGTSGFIGSHFCEKLMEKMKYNILDIVVYGIKIQHVLMLKQS' A
#
# COMPACT_ATOMS: atom_id res chain seq x y z
N MET A 1 -16.38 9.55 -5.62
CA MET A 1 -16.49 8.67 -6.80
C MET A 1 -16.16 7.25 -6.35
N VAL A 2 -17.05 6.29 -6.60
CA VAL A 2 -16.85 4.88 -6.24
C VAL A 2 -15.82 4.24 -7.17
N ARG A 3 -14.87 3.45 -6.63
CA ARG A 3 -13.94 2.67 -7.46
C ARG A 3 -14.60 1.36 -7.87
N LEU A 4 -14.56 1.06 -9.17
CA LEU A 4 -15.10 -0.17 -9.72
C LEU A 4 -13.97 -1.06 -10.24
N ASN A 5 -14.12 -2.37 -10.12
CA ASN A 5 -13.27 -3.36 -10.78
C ASN A 5 -13.62 -3.45 -12.28
N LEU A 6 -12.95 -4.33 -13.01
CA LEU A 6 -13.18 -4.52 -14.45
C LEU A 6 -14.59 -5.05 -14.75
N ASP A 7 -15.21 -5.75 -13.80
CA ASP A 7 -16.58 -6.26 -13.86
C ASP A 7 -17.64 -5.21 -13.45
N ARG A 8 -17.23 -3.95 -13.24
CA ARG A 8 -18.06 -2.83 -12.79
C ARG A 8 -18.67 -3.02 -11.39
N GLN A 9 -18.08 -3.87 -10.57
CA GLN A 9 -18.46 -4.04 -9.16
C GLN A 9 -17.64 -3.11 -8.28
N GLU A 10 -18.24 -2.65 -7.17
CA GLU A 10 -17.55 -1.81 -6.19
C GLU A 10 -16.36 -2.54 -5.56
N ILE A 11 -15.20 -1.87 -5.55
CA ILE A 11 -14.01 -2.37 -4.89
C ILE A 11 -14.12 -2.07 -3.40
N MET A 12 -14.36 -3.11 -2.60
CA MET A 12 -14.38 -2.99 -1.15
C MET A 12 -12.99 -2.66 -0.59
N PRO A 13 -12.89 -1.85 0.47
CA PRO A 13 -11.64 -1.66 1.21
C PRO A 13 -11.08 -3.00 1.71
N LEU A 14 -9.80 -3.27 1.43
CA LEU A 14 -9.10 -4.47 1.86
C LEU A 14 -7.99 -4.11 2.85
N GLY A 15 -7.86 -4.90 3.92
CA GLY A 15 -6.66 -4.92 4.75
C GLY A 15 -5.63 -5.84 4.10
N ILE A 16 -4.44 -5.32 3.79
CA ILE A 16 -3.39 -6.09 3.12
C ILE A 16 -2.20 -6.24 4.07
N CYS A 17 -1.83 -7.49 4.37
CA CYS A 17 -0.59 -7.81 5.07
C CYS A 17 0.49 -8.09 4.03
N MET A 18 1.57 -7.31 4.03
CA MET A 18 2.72 -7.52 3.15
C MET A 18 3.97 -7.84 3.94
N ILE A 19 4.71 -8.84 3.47
CA ILE A 19 6.00 -9.26 4.02
C ILE A 19 7.09 -8.92 2.99
N GLY A 20 8.16 -8.28 3.43
CA GLY A 20 9.29 -7.95 2.54
C GLY A 20 9.05 -6.72 1.65
N THR A 21 8.28 -5.74 2.13
CA THR A 21 8.04 -4.46 1.42
C THR A 21 9.32 -3.66 1.19
N SER A 22 10.41 -3.96 1.89
CA SER A 22 11.71 -3.27 1.76
C SER A 22 12.46 -3.64 0.49
N GLY A 23 11.98 -4.64 -0.25
CA GLY A 23 12.48 -5.00 -1.58
C GLY A 23 11.97 -4.05 -2.67
N PHE A 24 12.58 -4.11 -3.86
CA PHE A 24 12.23 -3.23 -5.00
C PHE A 24 10.75 -3.29 -5.37
N ILE A 25 10.19 -4.50 -5.47
CA ILE A 25 8.78 -4.72 -5.82
C ILE A 25 7.87 -4.25 -4.67
N GLY A 26 8.25 -4.60 -3.44
CA GLY A 26 7.48 -4.31 -2.25
C GLY A 26 7.28 -2.81 -2.03
N SER A 27 8.34 -2.01 -2.18
CA SER A 27 8.30 -0.58 -1.89
C SER A 27 7.40 0.16 -2.87
N HIS A 28 7.56 -0.11 -4.18
CA HIS A 28 6.75 0.51 -5.23
C HIS A 28 5.29 0.04 -5.20
N PHE A 29 5.04 -1.22 -4.82
CA PHE A 29 3.68 -1.71 -4.68
C PHE A 29 2.96 -1.05 -3.48
N CYS A 30 3.65 -0.89 -2.36
CA CYS A 30 3.15 -0.15 -1.19
C CYS A 30 2.82 1.31 -1.54
N GLU A 31 3.71 2.02 -2.24
CA GLU A 31 3.46 3.39 -2.70
C GLU A 31 2.17 3.49 -3.51
N LYS A 32 2.00 2.64 -4.53
CA LYS A 32 0.81 2.68 -5.39
C LYS A 32 -0.47 2.32 -4.65
N LEU A 33 -0.42 1.38 -3.70
CA LEU A 33 -1.58 1.02 -2.88
C LEU A 33 -2.00 2.16 -1.97
N MET A 34 -1.05 2.85 -1.33
CA MET A 34 -1.35 3.97 -0.43
C MET A 34 -1.85 5.20 -1.19
N GLU A 35 -1.20 5.58 -2.29
CA GLU A 35 -1.58 6.76 -3.09
C GLU A 35 -2.95 6.58 -3.76
N LYS A 36 -3.21 5.41 -4.38
CA LYS A 36 -4.37 5.25 -5.27
C LYS A 36 -5.57 4.59 -4.61
N MET A 37 -5.37 3.82 -3.55
CA MET A 37 -6.43 2.95 -3.02
C MET A 37 -6.77 3.23 -1.54
N LYS A 38 -6.01 4.09 -0.84
CA LYS A 38 -6.20 4.38 0.59
C LYS A 38 -6.33 3.11 1.46
N TYR A 39 -5.70 2.00 1.06
CA TYR A 39 -5.75 0.77 1.85
C TYR A 39 -4.91 0.90 3.12
N ASN A 40 -5.35 0.22 4.17
CA ASN A 40 -4.54 0.01 5.37
C ASN A 40 -3.58 -1.15 5.11
N ILE A 41 -2.29 -0.83 5.00
CA ILE A 41 -1.22 -1.81 4.83
C ILE A 41 -0.56 -2.03 6.18
N LEU A 42 -0.51 -3.29 6.63
CA LEU A 42 0.36 -3.72 7.71
C LEU A 42 1.66 -4.24 7.08
N ASP A 43 2.74 -3.52 7.36
CA ASP A 43 4.06 -3.80 6.81
C ASP A 43 4.94 -4.52 7.82
N ILE A 44 5.47 -5.69 7.44
CA ILE A 44 6.39 -6.50 8.24
C ILE A 44 7.70 -6.66 7.48
N VAL A 45 8.75 -5.97 7.93
CA VAL A 45 10.10 -6.01 7.36
C VAL A 45 11.20 -6.11 8.40
N VAL A 46 12.30 -6.78 8.02
CA VAL A 46 13.53 -6.92 8.84
C VAL A 46 14.37 -5.64 8.82
N TYR A 47 14.36 -4.88 7.71
CA TYR A 47 15.07 -3.61 7.57
C TYR A 47 14.16 -2.52 6.97
N GLY A 48 13.78 -1.53 7.78
CA GLY A 48 12.81 -0.49 7.41
C GLY A 48 13.37 0.71 6.62
N ILE A 49 14.66 0.75 6.29
CA ILE A 49 15.34 1.93 5.72
C ILE A 49 14.66 2.40 4.41
N LYS A 50 14.16 1.47 3.60
CA LYS A 50 13.55 1.78 2.30
C LYS A 50 12.05 2.09 2.33
N ILE A 51 11.36 2.01 3.47
CA ILE A 51 9.93 2.35 3.56
C ILE A 51 9.71 3.64 4.37
N GLN A 52 10.75 4.18 5.00
CA GLN A 52 10.65 5.42 5.80
C GLN A 52 10.05 6.59 5.01
N HIS A 53 10.43 6.78 3.74
CA HIS A 53 9.85 7.84 2.90
C HIS A 53 8.36 7.61 2.63
N VAL A 54 7.92 6.35 2.55
CA VAL A 54 6.51 5.99 2.35
C VAL A 54 5.69 6.18 3.62
N LEU A 55 6.28 5.92 4.79
CA LEU A 55 5.65 6.19 6.10
C LEU A 55 5.51 7.69 6.38
N MET A 56 6.46 8.52 5.93
CA MET A 56 6.40 9.97 6.13
C MET A 56 5.29 10.66 5.30
N LEU A 57 4.90 10.09 4.16
CA LEU A 57 3.79 10.60 3.33
C LEU A 57 2.42 10.56 4.05
N LYS A 58 2.31 9.87 5.19
CA LYS A 58 1.05 9.73 5.95
C LYS A 58 0.83 10.79 7.03
N GLN A 59 1.75 11.76 7.20
CA GLN A 59 1.70 12.79 8.26
C GLN A 59 1.43 14.24 7.78
N SER A 60 1.01 14.47 6.53
CA SER A 60 0.65 15.82 6.03
C SER A 60 -0.72 15.84 5.36
#